data_AF-A0A101CVT5-F1
#
_entry.id   AF-A0A101CVT5-F1
#
_cell.length_a   1.000
_cell.length_b   1.000
_cell.length_c   1.000
_cell.angle_alpha   90.00
_cell.angle_beta   90.00
_cell.angle_gamma   90.00
#
_symmetry.space_group_name_H-M   'P 1'
#
loop_
_entity.id
_entity.type
_entity.pdbx_description
1 polymer ?
#
loop_
_entity_poly.entity_id
_entity_poly.type
_entity_poly.pdbx_seq_one_letter_code
_entity_poly.pdbx_strand_id
1 'polypeptide(L)'
;MKYLAEIIFGKDQVRKFHNNEPLNDFEKIINLKKYNFESREERNAFYKGIGEAMGWFEFEVVKEFEEKDHKDEKEDDDKFDYWSFIEKYYTKYYHCDNVLLSDILTRKLVGEEICEQDEENIKDWDVRSELFEVDKELLCKAFENYFNIIHPENLTS
;
A
#
# COMPACT_ATOMS: atom_id res chain seq x y z
N MET A 1 -14.40 -18.00 2.08
CA MET A 1 -15.27 -16.81 2.11
C MET A 1 -14.92 -16.07 3.38
N LYS A 2 -14.47 -14.83 3.29
CA LYS A 2 -14.06 -14.03 4.45
C LYS A 2 -14.96 -12.81 4.55
N TYR A 3 -15.32 -12.45 5.78
CA TYR A 3 -16.08 -11.25 6.06
C TYR A 3 -15.18 -10.26 6.77
N LEU A 4 -14.96 -9.11 6.14
CA LEU A 4 -14.14 -8.05 6.70
C LEU A 4 -15.06 -6.94 7.21
N ALA A 5 -14.75 -6.45 8.40
CA ALA A 5 -15.43 -5.32 9.02
C ALA A 5 -14.40 -4.31 9.55
N GLU A 6 -14.57 -3.05 9.18
CA GLU A 6 -13.88 -1.93 9.81
C GLU A 6 -14.86 -1.25 10.77
N ILE A 7 -14.51 -1.22 12.04
CA ILE A 7 -15.37 -0.74 13.12
C ILE A 7 -14.67 0.39 13.85
N ILE A 8 -15.39 1.49 14.04
CA ILE A 8 -14.95 2.61 14.87
C ILE A 8 -15.54 2.47 16.27
N PHE A 9 -14.74 2.69 17.30
CA PHE A 9 -15.15 2.65 18.70
C PHE A 9 -15.07 4.03 19.35
N GLY A 10 -15.85 4.24 20.41
CA GLY A 10 -15.88 5.48 21.18
C GLY A 10 -16.96 6.44 20.73
N LYS A 11 -17.75 6.92 21.69
CA LYS A 11 -18.90 7.80 21.44
C LYS A 11 -18.55 9.09 20.69
N ASP A 12 -17.42 9.71 21.02
CA ASP A 12 -16.98 10.94 20.36
C ASP A 12 -16.53 10.68 18.92
N GLN A 13 -15.89 9.53 18.69
CA GLN A 13 -15.41 9.12 17.37
C GLN A 13 -16.56 8.71 16.46
N VAL A 14 -17.54 7.97 16.98
CA VAL A 14 -18.80 7.66 16.28
C VAL A 14 -19.53 8.96 15.91
N ARG A 15 -19.62 9.92 16.84
CA ARG A 15 -20.21 11.24 16.54
C ARG A 15 -19.45 11.99 15.44
N LYS A 16 -18.12 12.04 15.50
CA LYS A 16 -17.29 12.65 14.45
C LYS A 16 -17.56 12.01 13.09
N PHE A 17 -17.64 10.68 13.05
CA PHE A 17 -17.97 9.94 11.84
C PHE A 17 -19.32 10.37 11.24
N HIS A 18 -20.39 10.42 12.04
CA HIS A 18 -21.70 10.89 11.56
C HIS A 18 -21.72 12.35 11.12
N ASN A 19 -20.86 13.19 11.71
CA ASN A 19 -20.72 14.60 11.34
C ASN A 19 -19.78 14.85 10.15
N ASN A 20 -19.19 13.81 9.54
CA ASN A 20 -18.12 13.91 8.55
C ASN A 20 -16.90 14.72 9.04
N GLU A 21 -16.64 14.70 10.34
CA GLU A 21 -15.45 15.30 10.94
C GLU A 21 -14.27 14.32 10.83
N PRO A 22 -13.07 14.79 10.44
CA PRO A 22 -11.91 13.92 10.31
C PRO A 22 -11.43 13.44 11.69
N LEU A 23 -11.10 12.16 11.78
CA LEU A 23 -10.33 11.60 12.90
C LEU A 23 -8.85 11.92 12.70
N ASN A 24 -8.16 12.31 13.76
CA ASN A 24 -6.70 12.39 13.72
C ASN A 24 -6.07 10.99 13.73
N ASP A 25 -4.77 10.90 13.44
CA ASP A 25 -4.08 9.61 13.30
C ASP A 25 -4.04 8.79 14.60
N PHE A 26 -3.92 9.45 15.75
CA PHE A 26 -4.00 8.77 17.05
C PHE A 26 -5.38 8.19 17.31
N GLU A 27 -6.44 8.94 16.98
CA GLU A 27 -7.82 8.48 17.10
C GLU A 27 -8.07 7.29 16.17
N LYS A 28 -7.56 7.31 14.94
CA LYS A 28 -7.67 6.17 14.01
C LYS A 28 -6.97 4.94 14.58
N ILE A 29 -5.73 5.06 15.04
CA ILE A 29 -4.95 3.92 15.57
C ILE A 29 -5.66 3.28 16.77
N ILE A 30 -6.20 4.12 17.67
CA ILE A 30 -6.82 3.63 18.91
C ILE A 30 -8.21 3.07 18.64
N ASN A 31 -9.02 3.76 17.84
CA ASN A 31 -10.46 3.53 17.78
C ASN A 31 -10.95 2.87 16.50
N LEU A 32 -10.18 2.88 15.41
CA LEU A 32 -10.55 2.21 14.17
C LEU A 32 -9.88 0.83 14.13
N LYS A 33 -10.68 -0.24 14.12
CA LYS A 33 -10.20 -1.62 14.13
C LYS A 33 -10.76 -2.39 12.95
N LYS A 34 -9.92 -3.26 12.39
CA LYS A 34 -10.28 -4.18 11.31
C LYS A 34 -10.41 -5.58 11.87
N TYR A 35 -11.50 -6.25 11.52
CA TYR A 35 -11.81 -7.62 11.93
C TYR A 35 -12.08 -8.48 10.72
N ASN A 36 -11.63 -9.73 10.82
CA ASN A 36 -11.85 -10.76 9.82
C ASN A 36 -12.66 -11.88 10.47
N PHE A 37 -13.70 -12.34 9.79
CA PHE A 37 -14.54 -13.44 10.23
C PHE A 37 -14.60 -14.51 9.16
N GLU A 38 -14.63 -15.76 9.57
CA GLU A 38 -14.68 -16.93 8.68
C GLU A 38 -16.11 -17.21 8.21
N SER A 39 -17.10 -16.67 8.93
CA SER A 39 -18.52 -16.84 8.61
C SER A 39 -19.35 -15.60 8.94
N ARG A 40 -20.52 -15.49 8.31
CA ARG A 40 -21.48 -14.42 8.58
C ARG A 40 -22.07 -14.57 9.99
N GLU A 41 -22.25 -15.81 10.44
CA GLU A 41 -22.73 -16.15 11.77
C GLU A 41 -21.76 -15.65 12.85
N GLU A 42 -20.45 -15.88 12.67
CA GLU A 42 -19.42 -15.40 13.58
C GLU A 42 -19.41 -13.87 13.67
N ARG A 43 -19.43 -13.19 12.53
CA ARG A 43 -19.52 -11.72 12.47
C ARG A 43 -20.76 -11.18 13.19
N ASN A 44 -21.92 -11.76 12.94
CA ASN A 44 -23.16 -11.33 13.58
C ASN A 44 -23.15 -11.59 15.09
N ALA A 45 -22.57 -12.72 15.53
CA ALA A 45 -22.36 -13.01 16.94
C ALA A 45 -21.41 -12.00 17.59
N PHE A 46 -20.35 -11.59 16.88
CA PHE A 46 -19.45 -10.54 17.32
C PHE A 46 -20.16 -9.20 17.50
N TYR A 47 -20.92 -8.75 16.49
CA TYR A 47 -21.71 -7.50 16.57
C TYR A 47 -22.71 -7.51 17.73
N LYS A 48 -23.37 -8.66 17.95
CA LYS A 48 -24.25 -8.83 19.10
C LYS A 48 -23.49 -8.73 20.42
N GLY A 49 -22.34 -9.40 20.52
CA GLY A 49 -21.50 -9.38 21.72
C GLY A 49 -20.98 -7.98 22.08
N ILE A 50 -20.46 -7.22 21.10
CA ILE A 50 -20.03 -5.84 21.35
C ILE A 50 -21.20 -4.92 21.69
N GLY A 51 -22.36 -5.12 21.07
CA GLY A 51 -23.57 -4.36 21.36
C GLY A 51 -24.13 -4.60 22.76
N GLU A 52 -24.05 -5.84 23.26
CA GLU A 52 -24.41 -6.20 24.63
C GLU A 52 -23.40 -5.69 25.65
N ALA A 53 -22.11 -5.65 25.31
CA ALA A 53 -21.04 -5.25 26.23
C ALA A 53 -20.88 -3.74 26.41
N MET A 54 -20.97 -2.96 25.32
CA MET A 54 -20.62 -1.52 25.32
C MET A 54 -21.80 -0.61 24.94
N GLY A 55 -22.89 -1.18 24.40
CA GLY A 55 -24.04 -0.41 23.93
C GLY A 55 -23.87 0.16 22.52
N TRP A 56 -24.98 0.25 21.78
CA TRP A 56 -24.97 0.54 20.34
C TRP A 56 -24.48 1.94 19.95
N PHE A 57 -24.37 2.87 20.90
CA PHE A 57 -23.86 4.23 20.63
C PHE A 57 -22.34 4.35 20.78
N GLU A 58 -21.65 3.28 21.17
CA GLU A 58 -20.21 3.28 21.43
C GLU A 58 -19.39 2.67 20.29
N PHE A 59 -20.02 2.17 19.23
CA PHE A 59 -19.33 1.72 18.04
C PHE A 59 -20.19 1.90 16.79
N GLU A 60 -19.56 1.93 15.62
CA GLU A 60 -20.24 1.94 14.32
C GLU A 60 -19.45 1.09 13.33
N VAL A 61 -20.13 0.34 12.46
CA VAL A 61 -19.47 -0.40 11.37
C VAL A 61 -19.30 0.55 10.19
N VAL A 62 -18.06 0.92 9.89
CA VAL A 62 -17.71 1.94 8.89
C VAL A 62 -17.63 1.32 7.48
N LYS A 63 -17.12 0.09 7.38
CA LYS A 63 -17.06 -0.67 6.12
C LYS A 63 -17.28 -2.15 6.39
N GLU A 64 -18.02 -2.80 5.50
CA GLU A 64 -18.24 -4.25 5.52
C GLU A 64 -18.14 -4.80 4.09
N PHE A 65 -17.38 -5.87 3.90
CA PHE A 65 -17.23 -6.53 2.61
C PHE A 65 -17.10 -8.05 2.77
N GLU A 66 -17.63 -8.77 1.77
CA GLU A 66 -17.62 -10.22 1.69
C GLU A 66 -16.64 -10.63 0.58
N GLU A 67 -15.50 -11.18 0.97
CA GLU A 67 -14.57 -11.83 0.04
C GLU A 67 -15.08 -13.24 -0.23
N LYS A 68 -15.68 -13.44 -1.41
CA LYS A 68 -15.89 -14.79 -1.94
C LYS A 68 -14.53 -15.35 -2.36
N ASP A 69 -14.31 -16.65 -2.16
CA ASP A 69 -13.08 -17.35 -2.63
C ASP A 69 -13.06 -17.49 -4.17
N HIS A 70 -13.43 -16.44 -4.90
CA HIS A 70 -13.21 -16.35 -6.32
C HIS A 70 -11.74 -15.99 -6.53
N LYS A 71 -10.96 -17.03 -6.87
CA LYS A 71 -9.93 -16.85 -7.90
C LYS A 71 -10.64 -16.25 -9.11
N ASP A 72 -10.13 -15.11 -9.55
CA ASP A 72 -10.49 -14.36 -10.75
C ASP A 72 -11.77 -13.53 -10.66
N GLU A 73 -11.62 -12.26 -10.25
CA GLU A 73 -11.99 -11.08 -11.06
C GLU A 73 -11.46 -9.78 -10.41
N LYS A 74 -10.31 -9.31 -10.93
CA LYS A 74 -9.82 -7.91 -11.01
C LYS A 74 -9.78 -7.05 -9.74
N GLU A 75 -8.69 -7.19 -8.99
CA GLU A 75 -7.97 -6.01 -8.46
C GLU A 75 -7.18 -5.36 -9.61
N ASP A 76 -7.82 -4.57 -10.46
CA ASP A 76 -7.13 -3.44 -11.10
C ASP A 76 -7.73 -2.22 -10.37
N ASP A 77 -6.99 -1.32 -9.70
CA ASP A 77 -6.07 -0.41 -10.36
C ASP A 77 -5.35 0.49 -9.31
N ASP A 78 -4.72 -0.07 -8.27
CA ASP A 78 -3.93 0.74 -7.31
C ASP A 78 -2.74 -0.01 -6.67
N LYS A 79 -2.34 -1.14 -7.24
CA LYS A 79 -1.02 -1.69 -6.92
C LYS A 79 -0.02 -0.82 -7.66
N PHE A 80 0.71 0.02 -6.93
CA PHE A 80 1.80 0.82 -7.49
C PHE A 80 2.75 -0.10 -8.28
N ASP A 81 2.63 -0.08 -9.60
CA ASP A 81 3.54 -0.77 -10.48
C ASP A 81 4.79 0.09 -10.61
N TYR A 82 5.80 -0.30 -9.82
CA TYR A 82 7.09 0.35 -9.75
C TYR A 82 7.68 0.57 -11.15
N TRP A 83 7.73 -0.47 -11.99
CA TRP A 83 8.37 -0.38 -13.31
C TRP A 83 7.55 0.47 -14.27
N SER A 84 6.23 0.33 -14.28
CA SER A 84 5.36 1.19 -15.08
C SER A 84 5.45 2.67 -14.65
N PHE A 85 5.62 2.95 -13.35
CA PHE A 85 5.83 4.30 -12.85
C PHE A 85 7.19 4.88 -13.26
N ILE A 86 8.27 4.12 -13.09
CA ILE A 86 9.61 4.54 -13.51
C ILE A 86 9.64 4.75 -15.03
N GLU A 87 9.13 3.82 -15.83
CA GLU A 87 9.11 3.97 -17.30
C GLU A 87 8.38 5.24 -17.75
N LYS A 88 7.24 5.53 -17.11
CA LYS A 88 6.39 6.66 -17.47
C LYS A 88 6.99 8.01 -17.07
N TYR A 89 7.67 8.09 -15.93
CA TYR A 89 8.11 9.35 -15.35
C TYR A 89 9.63 9.54 -15.29
N TYR A 90 10.44 8.52 -15.59
CA TYR A 90 11.89 8.63 -15.68
C TYR A 90 12.34 8.76 -17.13
N THR A 91 12.57 10.00 -17.57
CA THR A 91 12.90 10.34 -18.97
C THR A 91 14.14 9.65 -19.55
N LYS A 92 15.02 9.09 -18.69
CA LYS A 92 16.23 8.36 -19.09
C LYS A 92 16.11 6.85 -18.92
N TYR A 93 14.91 6.30 -18.77
CA TYR A 93 14.67 4.89 -18.49
C TYR A 93 15.50 3.93 -19.36
N TYR A 94 15.46 4.11 -20.67
CA TYR A 94 16.18 3.28 -21.65
C TYR A 94 17.69 3.57 -21.78
N HIS A 95 18.21 4.55 -21.05
CA HIS A 95 19.59 5.04 -21.17
C HIS A 95 20.26 5.24 -19.80
N CYS A 96 19.79 4.55 -18.77
CA CYS A 96 20.30 4.71 -17.42
C CYS A 96 20.85 3.38 -16.87
N ASP A 97 22.14 3.37 -16.61
CA ASP A 97 22.84 2.21 -16.03
C ASP A 97 22.23 1.79 -14.68
N ASN A 98 21.63 2.72 -13.93
CA ASN A 98 20.94 2.42 -12.67
C ASN A 98 19.67 1.57 -12.87
N VAL A 99 18.96 1.71 -13.99
CA VAL A 99 17.78 0.87 -14.30
C VAL A 99 18.24 -0.56 -14.57
N LEU A 100 19.31 -0.72 -15.36
CA LEU A 100 19.92 -2.02 -15.62
C LEU A 100 20.46 -2.66 -14.33
N LEU A 101 21.13 -1.86 -13.49
CA LEU A 101 21.65 -2.32 -12.21
C LEU A 101 20.53 -2.76 -11.25
N SER A 102 19.43 -2.01 -11.16
CA SER A 102 18.26 -2.40 -10.37
C SER A 102 17.65 -3.72 -10.85
N ASP A 103 17.54 -3.93 -12.17
CA ASP A 103 17.07 -5.20 -12.73
C ASP A 103 18.00 -6.37 -12.34
N ILE A 104 19.31 -6.22 -12.52
CA ILE A 104 20.31 -7.24 -12.17
C ILE A 104 20.24 -7.60 -10.68
N LEU A 105 20.21 -6.58 -9.80
CA LEU A 105 20.15 -6.79 -8.35
C LEU A 105 18.82 -7.42 -7.92
N THR A 106 17.71 -7.02 -8.55
CA THR A 106 16.39 -7.62 -8.31
C THR A 106 16.39 -9.10 -8.65
N ARG A 107 16.89 -9.45 -9.84
CA ARG A 107 17.02 -10.85 -10.29
C ARG A 107 17.86 -11.67 -9.32
N LYS A 108 19.00 -11.14 -8.88
CA LYS A 108 19.86 -11.81 -7.90
C LYS A 108 19.12 -12.06 -6.57
N LEU A 109 18.34 -11.09 -6.11
CA LEU A 109 17.59 -11.16 -4.85
C LEU A 109 16.46 -12.20 -4.91
N VAL A 110 15.77 -12.32 -6.05
CA VAL A 110 14.69 -13.31 -6.24
C VAL A 110 15.20 -14.71 -6.63
N GLY A 111 16.52 -14.85 -6.85
CA GLY A 111 17.16 -16.11 -7.23
C GLY A 111 17.06 -16.45 -8.72
N GLU A 112 16.82 -15.44 -9.57
CA GLU A 112 16.88 -15.59 -11.02
C GLU A 112 18.34 -15.61 -11.51
N GLU A 113 18.55 -16.25 -12.67
CA GLU A 113 19.86 -16.36 -13.31
C GLU A 113 20.27 -14.99 -13.88
N ILE A 114 21.48 -14.56 -13.52
CA ILE A 114 22.16 -13.40 -14.10
C ILE A 114 23.46 -13.88 -14.77
N CYS A 115 24.02 -13.07 -15.68
CA CYS A 115 25.21 -13.52 -16.40
C CYS A 115 26.45 -13.61 -15.49
N GLU A 116 27.41 -14.47 -15.84
CA GLU A 116 28.63 -14.69 -15.04
C GLU A 116 29.40 -13.39 -14.74
N GLN A 117 29.41 -12.45 -15.70
CA GLN A 117 30.05 -11.16 -15.53
C GLN A 117 29.36 -10.32 -14.45
N ASP A 118 28.03 -10.31 -14.44
CA ASP A 118 27.24 -9.58 -13.44
C ASP A 118 27.37 -10.23 -12.07
N GLU A 119 27.38 -11.58 -12.00
CA GLU A 119 27.64 -12.31 -10.76
C GLU A 119 28.99 -11.93 -10.17
N GLU A 120 30.04 -11.87 -10.99
CA GLU A 120 31.37 -11.48 -10.54
C GLU A 120 31.41 -10.01 -10.08
N ASN A 121 30.69 -9.13 -10.77
CA ASN A 121 30.64 -7.70 -10.46
C ASN A 121 29.98 -7.41 -9.10
N ILE A 122 28.97 -8.19 -8.70
CA ILE A 122 28.19 -7.98 -7.47
C ILE A 122 28.49 -8.99 -6.34
N LYS A 123 29.45 -9.90 -6.54
CA LYS A 123 29.72 -11.04 -5.63
C LYS A 123 29.94 -10.67 -4.16
N ASP A 124 30.54 -9.50 -3.91
CA ASP A 124 30.89 -9.01 -2.57
C ASP A 124 29.94 -7.90 -2.07
N TRP A 125 28.86 -7.63 -2.81
CA TRP A 125 27.93 -6.54 -2.49
C TRP A 125 26.83 -7.01 -1.55
N ASP A 126 26.35 -6.11 -0.68
CA ASP A 126 25.06 -6.29 -0.02
C ASP A 126 23.94 -5.95 -1.02
N VAL A 127 23.56 -6.95 -1.82
CA VAL A 127 22.57 -6.84 -2.90
C VAL A 127 21.30 -6.13 -2.44
N ARG A 128 20.85 -6.36 -1.20
CA ARG A 128 19.62 -5.75 -0.66
C ARG A 128 19.82 -4.27 -0.37
N SER A 129 20.94 -3.91 0.24
CA SER A 129 21.25 -2.51 0.56
C SER A 129 21.50 -1.69 -0.72
N GLU A 130 22.25 -2.24 -1.67
CA GLU A 130 22.55 -1.58 -2.93
C GLU A 130 21.29 -1.40 -3.78
N LEU A 131 20.44 -2.43 -3.88
CA LEU A 131 19.16 -2.33 -4.59
C LEU A 131 18.28 -1.22 -4.01
N PHE A 132 18.25 -1.10 -2.67
CA PHE A 132 17.46 -0.08 -2.00
C PHE A 132 17.91 1.34 -2.35
N GLU A 133 19.21 1.64 -2.37
CA GLU A 133 19.69 2.98 -2.72
C GLU A 133 19.50 3.28 -4.21
N VAL A 134 19.70 2.30 -5.09
CA VAL A 134 19.45 2.45 -6.53
C VAL A 134 17.97 2.74 -6.80
N ASP A 135 17.06 1.95 -6.21
CA ASP A 135 15.61 2.13 -6.40
C ASP A 135 15.11 3.46 -5.85
N LYS A 136 15.65 3.88 -4.69
CA LYS A 136 15.34 5.17 -4.10
C LYS A 136 15.73 6.33 -5.03
N GLU A 137 16.90 6.29 -5.66
CA GLU A 137 17.32 7.33 -6.60
C GLU A 137 16.39 7.38 -7.83
N LEU A 138 16.06 6.21 -8.40
CA LEU A 138 15.15 6.11 -9.54
C LEU A 138 13.75 6.65 -9.20
N LEU A 139 13.20 6.25 -8.05
CA LEU A 139 11.91 6.72 -7.57
C LEU A 139 11.90 8.22 -7.32
N CYS A 140 12.90 8.75 -6.63
CA CYS A 140 12.98 10.19 -6.36
C CYS A 140 12.89 11.01 -7.65
N LYS A 141 13.69 10.66 -8.67
CA LYS A 141 13.68 11.37 -9.95
C LYS A 141 12.38 11.16 -10.72
N ALA A 142 11.80 9.96 -10.68
CA ALA A 142 10.50 9.69 -11.29
C ALA A 142 9.38 10.50 -10.61
N PHE A 143 9.38 10.60 -9.28
CA PHE A 143 8.44 11.44 -8.53
C PHE A 143 8.62 12.92 -8.82
N GLU A 144 9.85 13.43 -8.89
CA GLU A 144 10.11 14.82 -9.28
C GLU A 144 9.50 15.14 -10.65
N ASN A 145 9.72 14.27 -11.64
CA ASN A 145 9.13 14.44 -12.97
C ASN A 145 7.61 14.32 -12.95
N TYR A 146 7.05 13.37 -12.18
CA TYR A 146 5.61 13.25 -11.97
C TYR A 146 4.99 14.55 -11.44
N PHE A 147 5.57 15.11 -10.37
CA PHE A 147 5.11 16.36 -9.78
C PHE A 147 5.26 17.53 -10.74
N ASN A 148 6.37 17.64 -11.46
CA ASN A 148 6.58 18.68 -12.47
C ASN A 148 5.56 18.63 -13.62
N ILE A 149 5.06 17.44 -13.97
CA ILE A 149 4.05 17.27 -15.03
C ILE A 149 2.64 17.63 -14.54
N ILE A 150 2.29 17.22 -13.31
CA ILE A 150 0.92 17.36 -12.77
C ILE A 150 0.71 18.72 -12.10
N HIS A 151 1.76 19.24 -11.49
CA HIS A 151 1.82 20.58 -10.92
C HIS A 151 2.96 21.33 -11.59
N PRO A 152 2.84 21.65 -12.89
CA PRO A 152 3.83 22.49 -13.54
C PRO A 152 3.90 23.77 -12.73
N GLU A 153 5.06 24.07 -12.16
CA GLU A 153 5.27 25.36 -11.53
C GLU A 153 4.93 26.40 -12.59
N ASN A 154 3.84 27.14 -12.38
CA ASN A 154 3.72 28.46 -12.95
C ASN A 154 4.83 29.28 -12.29
N LEU A 155 6.05 29.16 -12.81
CA LEU A 155 7.10 30.15 -12.67
C LEU A 155 6.64 31.40 -13.43
N THR A 156 5.56 32.01 -12.97
CA THR A 156 5.34 33.43 -13.10
C THR A 156 6.08 34.08 -11.96
N SER A 157 7.35 34.41 -12.21
CA SER A 157 7.94 35.65 -11.72
C SER A 157 8.96 36.18 -12.71
#